data_AF-A0A7X6PX41-F1
#
_entry.id   AF-A0A7X6PX41-F1
#
_cell.length_a   1.000
_cell.length_b   1.000
_cell.length_c   1.000
_cell.angle_alpha   90.00
_cell.angle_beta   90.00
_cell.angle_gamma   90.00
#
_symmetry.space_group_name_H-M   'P 1'
#
loop_
_entity.id
_entity.type
_entity.pdbx_description
1 polymer ?
#
loop_
_entity_poly.entity_id
_entity_poly.type
_entity_poly.pdbx_seq_one_letter_code
_entity_poly.pdbx_strand_id
1 'polypeptide(L)'
;MRQGSTIEAKGAPNPWKELRNLVHRLTLVLTIIGVILSTLHQSSLGALFLIAPSKLHPLWYSSYLPIYFFISAVIAGLSMVLFEGALCHHFFASKLDDAHKREKDEVALGFAKAASWVLAGYFAIKIIGIAVDNKWHFLFTGYGLWFLLELSGFVVLPGLLYAAGVKKRRLRLIRWTGGWTILGVILNRLNVCNIAFNWHLPSSERYFPHWMEIFITIFLLTCGLIVFRFIVTRMPILYSHPDYKDTHF
;
A
#
# COMPACT_ATOMS: atom_id res chain seq x y z
N MET A 1 53.82 -32.20 -41.19
CA MET A 1 52.68 -32.60 -42.07
C MET A 1 51.49 -32.97 -41.18
N ARG A 2 50.31 -32.38 -41.47
CA ARG A 2 48.94 -32.64 -40.95
C ARG A 2 48.75 -32.39 -39.44
N GLN A 3 48.18 -31.27 -38.98
CA GLN A 3 46.85 -30.67 -39.21
C GLN A 3 45.69 -31.65 -38.90
N GLY A 4 45.04 -31.42 -37.76
CA GLY A 4 43.85 -32.12 -37.28
C GLY A 4 43.06 -31.17 -36.38
N SER A 5 42.29 -30.30 -37.04
CA SER A 5 41.33 -29.31 -36.55
C SER A 5 40.65 -29.59 -35.20
N THR A 6 40.85 -28.67 -34.27
CA THR A 6 39.89 -28.28 -33.23
C THR A 6 38.57 -27.87 -33.88
N ILE A 7 37.58 -28.76 -33.86
CA ILE A 7 36.19 -28.35 -34.10
C ILE A 7 35.66 -27.87 -32.75
N GLU A 8 35.83 -26.57 -32.48
CA GLU A 8 35.03 -25.88 -31.48
C GLU A 8 33.57 -26.07 -31.89
N ALA A 9 32.86 -26.93 -31.15
CA ALA A 9 31.41 -26.98 -31.19
C ALA A 9 30.90 -25.62 -30.69
N LYS A 10 30.69 -24.70 -31.64
CA LYS A 10 30.02 -23.42 -31.46
C LYS A 10 28.67 -23.74 -30.80
N GLY A 11 28.60 -23.57 -29.48
CA GLY A 11 27.44 -23.91 -28.67
C GLY A 11 26.20 -23.26 -29.29
N ALA A 12 25.20 -24.08 -29.59
CA ALA A 12 23.96 -23.64 -30.25
C ALA A 12 23.41 -22.38 -29.55
N PRO A 13 22.91 -21.37 -30.30
CA PRO A 13 22.24 -20.22 -29.71
C PRO A 13 21.10 -20.76 -28.86
N ASN A 14 21.22 -20.65 -27.54
CA ASN A 14 20.29 -21.29 -26.63
C ASN A 14 19.01 -20.43 -26.63
N PRO A 15 17.92 -20.83 -27.31
CA PRO A 15 16.74 -19.98 -27.52
C PRO A 15 16.11 -19.57 -26.19
N TRP A 16 16.34 -20.37 -25.15
CA TRP A 16 15.93 -20.11 -23.77
C TRP A 16 16.65 -18.92 -23.12
N LYS A 17 17.89 -18.61 -23.50
CA LYS A 17 18.61 -17.42 -23.00
C LYS A 17 18.10 -16.14 -23.66
N GLU A 18 17.83 -16.17 -24.96
CA GLU A 18 17.26 -15.04 -25.69
C GLU A 18 15.81 -14.77 -25.28
N LEU A 19 15.00 -15.81 -25.14
CA LEU A 19 13.63 -15.72 -24.62
C LEU A 19 13.62 -15.20 -23.18
N ARG A 20 14.53 -15.66 -22.31
CA ARG A 20 14.66 -15.13 -20.94
C ARG A 20 15.02 -13.64 -20.94
N ASN A 21 15.94 -13.20 -21.79
CA ASN A 21 16.30 -11.79 -21.89
C ASN A 21 15.15 -10.93 -22.43
N LEU A 22 14.39 -11.43 -23.42
CA LEU A 22 13.19 -10.77 -23.91
C LEU A 22 12.11 -10.67 -22.83
N VAL A 23 11.83 -11.77 -22.13
CA VAL A 23 10.87 -11.81 -21.02
C VAL A 23 11.32 -10.87 -19.90
N HIS A 24 12.59 -10.86 -19.51
CA HIS A 24 13.11 -9.97 -18.47
C HIS A 24 12.95 -8.49 -18.85
N ARG A 25 13.25 -8.13 -20.10
CA ARG A 25 13.05 -6.77 -20.62
C ARG A 25 11.56 -6.39 -20.65
N LEU A 26 10.70 -7.32 -21.04
CA LEU A 26 9.25 -7.14 -20.99
C LEU A 26 8.75 -6.98 -19.55
N THR A 27 9.24 -7.76 -18.58
CA THR A 27 8.88 -7.63 -17.17
C THR A 27 9.20 -6.24 -16.63
N LEU A 28 10.37 -5.68 -16.98
CA LEU A 28 10.74 -4.32 -16.59
C LEU A 28 9.75 -3.28 -17.15
N VAL A 29 9.46 -3.36 -18.45
CA VAL A 29 8.48 -2.46 -19.10
C VAL A 29 7.09 -2.61 -18.48
N LEU A 30 6.64 -3.85 -18.26
CA LEU A 30 5.33 -4.14 -17.68
C LEU A 30 5.24 -3.65 -16.23
N THR A 31 6.34 -3.71 -15.48
CA THR A 31 6.44 -3.15 -14.12
C THR A 31 6.30 -1.64 -14.13
N ILE A 32 7.01 -0.94 -15.04
CA ILE A 32 6.89 0.52 -15.20
C ILE A 32 5.46 0.90 -15.57
N ILE A 33 4.86 0.23 -16.55
CA ILE A 33 3.47 0.46 -16.96
C ILE A 33 2.52 0.21 -15.78
N GLY A 34 2.72 -0.87 -15.02
CA GLY A 34 1.93 -1.18 -13.84
C GLY A 34 1.99 -0.09 -12.77
N VAL A 35 3.18 0.47 -12.51
CA VAL A 35 3.37 1.59 -11.57
C VAL A 35 2.69 2.86 -12.09
N ILE A 36 2.84 3.19 -13.37
CA ILE A 36 2.18 4.36 -13.99
C ILE A 36 0.67 4.21 -13.94
N LEU A 37 0.13 3.05 -14.33
CA LEU A 37 -1.30 2.76 -14.34
C LEU A 37 -1.89 2.85 -12.93
N SER A 38 -1.21 2.27 -11.92
CA SER A 38 -1.63 2.34 -10.52
C SER A 38 -1.63 3.78 -10.00
N THR A 39 -0.61 4.55 -10.36
CA THR A 39 -0.48 5.97 -10.00
C THR A 39 -1.61 6.79 -10.62
N LEU A 40 -1.86 6.62 -11.92
CA LEU A 40 -2.92 7.31 -12.65
C LEU A 40 -4.30 6.96 -12.09
N HIS A 41 -4.57 5.69 -11.82
CA HIS A 41 -5.86 5.26 -11.30
C HIS A 41 -6.16 5.88 -9.93
N GLN A 42 -5.20 5.82 -8.99
CA GLN A 42 -5.40 6.38 -7.65
C GLN A 42 -5.49 7.91 -7.66
N SER A 43 -4.70 8.58 -8.50
CA SER A 43 -4.75 10.04 -8.64
C SER A 43 -6.05 10.51 -9.32
N SER A 44 -6.49 9.83 -10.39
CA SER A 44 -7.74 10.14 -11.09
C SER A 44 -8.97 9.96 -10.19
N LEU A 45 -9.00 8.94 -9.33
CA LEU A 45 -10.06 8.78 -8.32
C LEU A 45 -10.12 10.00 -7.39
N GLY A 46 -8.97 10.53 -6.96
CA GLY A 46 -8.92 11.78 -6.18
C GLY A 46 -9.34 13.02 -6.97
N ALA A 47 -9.08 13.05 -8.29
CA ALA A 47 -9.47 14.16 -9.17
C ALA A 47 -10.99 14.21 -9.44
N LEU A 48 -11.70 13.08 -9.42
CA LEU A 48 -13.16 13.05 -9.54
C LEU A 48 -13.83 13.92 -8.47
N PHE A 49 -13.26 13.97 -7.27
CA PHE A 49 -13.74 14.81 -6.18
C PHE A 49 -13.54 16.31 -6.43
N LEU A 50 -12.63 16.72 -7.32
CA LEU A 50 -12.47 18.12 -7.73
C LEU A 50 -13.58 18.60 -8.68
N ILE A 51 -14.23 17.69 -9.40
CA ILE A 51 -15.26 18.02 -10.40
C ILE A 51 -16.58 18.48 -9.73
N ALA A 52 -16.81 18.08 -8.47
CA ALA A 52 -18.00 18.43 -7.69
C ALA A 52 -17.65 19.25 -6.42
N PRO A 53 -17.11 20.48 -6.57
CA PRO A 53 -16.62 21.27 -5.43
C PRO A 53 -17.72 21.65 -4.43
N SER A 54 -18.97 21.77 -4.89
CA SER A 54 -20.12 22.11 -4.04
C SER A 54 -20.62 20.97 -3.15
N LYS A 55 -20.13 19.74 -3.33
CA LYS A 55 -20.52 18.59 -2.53
C LYS A 55 -19.56 18.27 -1.39
N LEU A 56 -18.35 18.84 -1.39
CA LEU A 56 -17.32 18.57 -0.39
C LEU A 56 -17.21 19.68 0.64
N HIS A 57 -17.07 19.30 1.91
CA HIS A 57 -16.82 20.27 2.97
C HIS A 57 -15.49 21.00 2.74
N PRO A 58 -15.41 22.34 2.93
CA PRO A 58 -14.22 23.14 2.66
C PRO A 58 -12.93 22.63 3.32
N LEU A 59 -13.00 22.01 4.51
CA LEU A 59 -11.83 21.43 5.19
C LEU A 59 -11.21 20.23 4.46
N TRP A 60 -12.01 19.42 3.76
CA TRP A 60 -11.53 18.24 3.02
C TRP A 60 -11.35 18.54 1.53
N TYR A 61 -11.98 19.59 1.02
CA TYR A 61 -11.75 20.09 -0.33
C TYR A 61 -10.41 20.83 -0.40
N SER A 62 -9.50 20.35 -1.22
CA SER A 62 -8.27 21.06 -1.57
C SER A 62 -7.84 20.64 -2.97
N SER A 63 -7.20 21.54 -3.72
CA SER A 63 -6.66 21.25 -5.07
C SER A 63 -5.66 20.08 -5.06
N TYR A 64 -5.12 19.73 -3.88
CA TYR A 64 -4.18 18.63 -3.68
C TYR A 64 -4.85 17.27 -3.40
N LEU A 65 -6.18 17.15 -3.50
CA LEU A 65 -6.91 15.88 -3.35
C LEU A 65 -6.32 14.70 -4.16
N PRO A 66 -5.97 14.85 -5.45
CA PRO A 66 -5.33 13.78 -6.23
C PRO A 66 -4.03 13.27 -5.60
N ILE A 67 -3.22 14.19 -5.07
CA ILE A 67 -1.95 13.89 -4.40
C ILE A 67 -2.20 13.21 -3.05
N TYR A 68 -3.22 13.64 -2.31
CA TYR A 68 -3.59 12.99 -1.05
C TYR A 68 -4.05 11.55 -1.24
N PHE A 69 -4.85 11.27 -2.28
CA PHE A 69 -5.26 9.90 -2.62
C PHE A 69 -4.08 9.04 -3.08
N PHE A 70 -3.15 9.61 -3.83
CA PHE A 70 -1.95 8.90 -4.25
C PHE A 70 -1.07 8.52 -3.05
N ILE A 71 -0.73 9.48 -2.19
CA ILE A 71 0.14 9.23 -1.03
C ILE A 71 -0.53 8.26 -0.05
N SER A 72 -1.85 8.37 0.18
CA SER A 72 -2.57 7.43 1.05
C SER A 72 -2.61 6.01 0.48
N ALA A 73 -2.68 5.85 -0.85
CA ALA A 73 -2.56 4.54 -1.49
C ALA A 73 -1.17 3.92 -1.31
N VAL A 74 -0.10 4.71 -1.38
CA VAL A 74 1.27 4.25 -1.08
C VAL A 74 1.38 3.79 0.38
N ILE A 75 0.87 4.58 1.32
CA ILE A 75 0.87 4.24 2.75
C ILE A 75 0.09 2.94 3.00
N ALA A 76 -1.08 2.78 2.37
CA ALA A 76 -1.88 1.57 2.47
C ALA A 76 -1.14 0.35 1.92
N GLY A 77 -0.50 0.47 0.75
CA GLY A 77 0.28 -0.62 0.16
C GLY A 77 1.43 -1.07 1.06
N LEU A 78 2.23 -0.12 1.57
CA LEU A 78 3.33 -0.43 2.48
C LEU A 78 2.83 -1.08 3.78
N SER A 79 1.70 -0.59 4.32
CA SER A 79 1.11 -1.12 5.55
C SER A 79 0.47 -2.50 5.35
N MET A 80 -0.12 -2.75 4.18
CA MET A 80 -0.72 -4.04 3.83
C MET A 80 0.33 -5.13 3.70
N VAL A 81 1.46 -4.85 3.05
CA VAL A 81 2.58 -5.81 2.95
C VAL A 81 3.12 -6.18 4.33
N LEU A 82 3.23 -5.21 5.25
CA LEU A 82 3.63 -5.46 6.64
C LEU A 82 2.61 -6.32 7.40
N PHE A 83 1.32 -6.08 7.16
CA PHE A 83 0.23 -6.83 7.76
C PHE A 83 0.16 -8.27 7.24
N GLU A 84 0.25 -8.47 5.93
CA GLU A 84 0.30 -9.80 5.32
C GLU A 84 1.56 -10.58 5.76
N GLY A 85 2.71 -9.91 5.85
CA GLY A 85 3.92 -10.49 6.42
C GLY A 85 3.73 -10.96 7.86
N ALA A 86 2.94 -10.22 8.66
CA ALA A 86 2.56 -10.61 10.01
C ALA A 86 1.73 -11.90 10.03
N LEU A 87 0.71 -11.97 9.16
CA LEU A 87 -0.20 -13.09 9.05
C LEU A 87 0.53 -14.34 8.57
N CYS A 88 1.39 -14.21 7.56
CA CYS A 88 2.22 -15.30 7.07
C CYS A 88 3.14 -15.84 8.16
N HIS A 89 3.76 -14.97 8.97
CA HIS A 89 4.58 -15.40 10.10
C HIS A 89 3.75 -16.12 11.19
N HIS A 90 2.47 -15.77 11.37
CA HIS A 90 1.61 -16.43 12.35
C HIS A 90 1.11 -17.79 11.86
N PHE A 91 0.62 -17.88 10.61
CA PHE A 91 0.00 -19.08 10.07
C PHE A 91 0.98 -20.08 9.44
N PHE A 92 2.13 -19.62 8.95
CA PHE A 92 3.16 -20.47 8.31
C PHE A 92 4.45 -20.58 9.10
N ALA A 93 4.40 -20.34 10.42
CA ALA A 93 5.55 -20.40 11.33
C ALA A 93 6.32 -21.73 11.25
N SER A 94 5.62 -22.85 10.97
CA SER A 94 6.18 -24.20 10.91
C SER A 94 7.00 -24.51 9.66
N LYS A 95 6.98 -23.63 8.65
CA LYS A 95 7.69 -23.86 7.38
C LYS A 95 8.79 -22.84 7.07
N LEU A 96 9.01 -21.82 7.90
CA LEU A 96 10.10 -20.87 7.68
C LEU A 96 11.40 -21.35 8.37
N ASP A 97 12.44 -21.53 7.56
CA ASP A 97 13.82 -21.71 8.03
C ASP A 97 14.34 -20.42 8.72
N ASP A 98 15.21 -20.56 9.71
CA ASP A 98 15.57 -19.46 10.63
C ASP A 98 16.38 -18.34 9.96
N ALA A 99 17.12 -18.66 8.88
CA ALA A 99 17.81 -17.67 8.05
C ALA A 99 16.81 -16.76 7.30
N HIS A 100 15.75 -17.35 6.74
CA HIS A 100 14.70 -16.63 6.03
C HIS A 100 13.82 -15.75 6.95
N LYS A 101 13.74 -16.08 8.24
CA LYS A 101 13.03 -15.24 9.23
C LYS A 101 13.76 -13.90 9.43
N ARG A 102 15.09 -13.91 9.51
CA ARG A 102 15.89 -12.70 9.75
C ARG A 102 15.85 -11.73 8.58
N GLU A 103 15.97 -12.23 7.35
CA GLU A 103 15.91 -11.41 6.14
C GLU A 103 14.52 -10.73 5.99
N LYS A 104 13.44 -11.48 6.25
CA LYS A 104 12.07 -10.93 6.22
C LYS A 104 11.84 -9.86 7.29
N ASP A 105 12.47 -9.99 8.45
CA ASP A 105 12.36 -9.01 9.52
C ASP A 105 13.12 -7.71 9.19
N GLU A 106 14.26 -7.78 8.52
CA GLU A 106 14.97 -6.58 8.03
C GLU A 106 14.20 -5.86 6.93
N VAL A 107 13.61 -6.61 6.00
CA VAL A 107 12.72 -6.07 4.97
C VAL A 107 11.52 -5.38 5.60
N ALA A 108 10.88 -6.00 6.61
CA ALA A 108 9.76 -5.40 7.33
C ALA A 108 10.17 -4.10 8.05
N LEU A 109 11.38 -4.03 8.61
CA LEU A 109 11.90 -2.78 9.19
C LEU A 109 12.11 -1.70 8.12
N GLY A 110 12.59 -2.07 6.94
CA GLY A 110 12.72 -1.17 5.79
C GLY A 110 11.37 -0.59 5.34
N PHE A 111 10.36 -1.44 5.18
CA PHE A 111 8.99 -1.03 4.86
C PHE A 111 8.38 -0.13 5.93
N ALA A 112 8.58 -0.44 7.21
CA ALA A 112 8.09 0.38 8.32
C ALA A 112 8.77 1.76 8.35
N LYS A 113 10.07 1.82 8.05
CA LYS A 113 10.80 3.09 7.93
C LYS A 113 10.26 3.91 6.77
N ALA A 114 10.07 3.29 5.59
CA ALA A 114 9.48 3.97 4.44
C ALA A 114 8.07 4.48 4.75
N ALA A 115 7.21 3.66 5.36
CA ALA A 115 5.86 4.05 5.76
C ALA A 115 5.87 5.25 6.71
N SER A 116 6.78 5.29 7.68
CA SER A 116 6.95 6.43 8.59
C SER A 116 7.30 7.73 7.87
N TRP A 117 8.23 7.69 6.92
CA TRP A 117 8.60 8.87 6.13
C TRP A 117 7.47 9.36 5.23
N VAL A 118 6.76 8.44 4.58
CA VAL A 118 5.63 8.78 3.71
C VAL A 118 4.47 9.37 4.52
N LEU A 119 4.17 8.82 5.71
CA LEU A 119 3.17 9.38 6.64
C LEU A 119 3.56 10.79 7.11
N ALA A 120 4.83 11.02 7.43
CA ALA A 120 5.33 12.35 7.80
C ALA A 120 5.20 13.34 6.63
N GLY A 121 5.52 12.92 5.41
CA GLY A 121 5.33 13.72 4.20
C GLY A 121 3.85 14.04 3.94
N TYR A 122 2.96 13.06 4.10
CA TYR A 122 1.51 13.26 3.99
C TYR A 122 1.00 14.31 4.98
N PHE A 123 1.45 14.21 6.23
CA PHE A 123 1.10 15.17 7.28
C PHE A 123 1.59 16.58 6.95
N ALA A 124 2.83 16.73 6.46
CA ALA A 124 3.37 18.03 6.06
C ALA A 124 2.57 18.66 4.92
N ILE A 125 2.22 17.89 3.88
CA ILE A 125 1.42 18.40 2.74
C ILE A 125 0.00 18.75 3.19
N LYS A 126 -0.59 18.00 4.14
CA LYS A 126 -1.88 18.34 4.77
C LYS A 126 -1.82 19.67 5.51
N ILE A 127 -0.77 19.91 6.31
CA ILE A 127 -0.58 21.19 7.01
C ILE A 127 -0.43 22.34 6.02
N ILE A 128 0.40 22.16 4.99
CA ILE A 128 0.60 23.18 3.95
C ILE A 128 -0.72 23.48 3.25
N GLY A 129 -1.51 22.46 2.89
CA GLY A 129 -2.83 22.64 2.29
C GLY A 129 -3.77 23.50 3.15
N ILE A 130 -3.80 23.27 4.47
CA ILE A 130 -4.61 24.07 5.40
C ILE A 130 -4.09 25.51 5.51
N ALA A 131 -2.76 25.69 5.53
CA ALA A 131 -2.12 26.99 5.62
C ALA A 131 -2.37 27.84 4.37
N VAL A 132 -2.26 27.23 3.17
CA VAL A 132 -2.48 27.88 1.88
C VAL A 132 -3.96 28.25 1.69
N ASP A 133 -4.88 27.35 2.06
CA ASP A 133 -6.32 27.60 1.92
C ASP A 133 -6.88 28.54 3.02
N ASN A 134 -6.04 28.94 3.99
CA ASN A 134 -6.38 29.82 5.12
C ASN A 134 -7.64 29.37 5.91
N LYS A 135 -7.85 28.05 6.00
CA LYS A 135 -9.04 27.42 6.61
C LYS A 135 -8.96 27.25 8.12
N TRP A 136 -8.03 27.94 8.78
CA TRP A 136 -7.81 27.88 10.24
C TRP A 136 -9.09 28.11 11.04
N HIS A 137 -10.01 28.92 10.52
CA HIS A 137 -11.28 29.22 11.18
C HIS A 137 -12.25 28.02 11.25
N PHE A 138 -12.16 27.08 10.29
CA PHE A 138 -13.00 25.88 10.30
C PHE A 138 -12.48 24.79 11.24
N LEU A 139 -11.21 24.83 11.67
CA LEU A 139 -10.63 23.83 12.59
C LEU A 139 -11.27 23.87 13.99
N PHE A 140 -11.84 25.01 14.38
CA PHE A 140 -12.52 25.17 15.68
C PHE A 140 -14.01 24.76 15.67
N THR A 141 -14.56 24.36 14.52
CA THR A 141 -15.91 23.79 14.47
C THR A 141 -15.91 22.31 14.85
N GLY A 142 -17.07 21.75 15.21
CA GLY A 142 -17.21 20.34 15.64
C GLY A 142 -16.64 19.31 14.65
N TYR A 143 -16.57 19.66 13.36
CA TYR A 143 -15.96 18.81 12.33
C TYR A 143 -14.47 19.07 12.13
N GLY A 144 -13.97 20.23 12.53
CA GLY A 144 -12.53 20.49 12.67
C GLY A 144 -11.91 19.58 13.75
N LEU A 145 -12.63 19.32 14.85
CA LEU A 145 -12.25 18.30 15.84
C LEU A 145 -12.20 16.89 15.25
N TRP A 146 -13.15 16.51 14.39
CA TRP A 146 -13.12 15.21 13.70
C TRP A 146 -11.92 15.10 12.75
N PHE A 147 -11.64 16.16 11.98
CA PHE A 147 -10.47 16.23 11.11
C PHE A 147 -9.15 16.19 11.91
N LEU A 148 -9.08 16.85 13.06
CA LEU A 148 -7.91 16.82 13.94
C LEU A 148 -7.72 15.47 14.59
N LEU A 149 -8.79 14.79 15.01
CA LEU A 149 -8.74 13.41 15.48
C LEU A 149 -8.27 12.46 14.39
N GLU A 150 -8.73 12.66 13.15
CA GLU A 150 -8.28 11.87 12.02
C GLU A 150 -6.77 12.07 11.76
N LEU A 151 -6.34 13.32 11.66
CA LEU A 151 -4.96 13.67 11.36
C LEU A 151 -4.02 13.25 12.50
N SER A 152 -4.39 13.50 13.76
CA SER A 152 -3.57 13.12 14.92
C SER A 152 -3.58 11.62 15.17
N GLY A 153 -4.74 10.96 15.13
CA GLY A 153 -4.92 9.56 15.50
C GLY A 153 -4.61 8.55 14.40
N PHE A 154 -4.79 8.92 13.11
CA PHE A 154 -4.60 8.00 11.98
C PHE A 154 -3.47 8.38 11.02
N VAL A 155 -2.85 9.55 11.18
CA VAL A 155 -1.66 9.92 10.41
C VAL A 155 -0.45 10.07 11.32
N VAL A 156 -0.52 10.95 12.33
CA VAL A 156 0.62 11.23 13.21
C VAL A 156 0.93 10.04 14.11
N LEU A 157 -0.07 9.48 14.78
CA LEU A 157 0.08 8.36 15.71
C LEU A 157 0.70 7.13 15.03
N PRO A 158 0.18 6.61 13.89
CA PRO A 158 0.83 5.49 13.20
C PRO A 158 2.22 5.86 12.66
N GLY A 159 2.45 7.10 12.21
CA GLY A 159 3.79 7.56 11.82
C GLY A 159 4.81 7.47 12.97
N LEU A 160 4.42 7.91 14.16
CA LEU A 160 5.24 7.80 15.38
C LEU A 160 5.41 6.36 15.83
N LEU A 161 4.36 5.54 15.76
CA LEU A 161 4.44 4.12 16.11
C LEU A 161 5.34 3.34 15.17
N TYR A 162 5.34 3.64 13.87
CA TYR A 162 6.30 3.06 12.93
C TYR A 162 7.72 3.49 13.24
N ALA A 163 7.97 4.79 13.47
CA ALA A 163 9.29 5.28 13.86
C ALA A 163 9.80 4.64 15.16
N ALA A 164 8.95 4.55 16.19
CA ALA A 164 9.27 3.90 17.45
C ALA A 164 9.47 2.38 17.29
N GLY A 165 8.67 1.74 16.44
CA GLY A 165 8.78 0.32 16.10
C GLY A 165 10.10 -0.01 15.41
N VAL A 166 10.54 0.83 14.47
CA VAL A 166 11.83 0.71 13.79
C VAL A 166 12.98 0.93 14.78
N LYS A 167 12.93 1.99 15.60
CA LYS A 167 13.98 2.29 16.59
C LYS A 167 14.14 1.17 17.63
N LYS A 168 13.03 0.61 18.12
CA LYS A 168 13.03 -0.47 19.12
C LYS A 168 13.08 -1.87 18.49
N ARG A 169 13.20 -1.98 17.16
CA ARG A 169 13.11 -3.23 16.36
C ARG A 169 11.99 -4.17 16.82
N ARG A 170 10.82 -3.61 17.19
CA ARG A 170 9.70 -4.37 17.74
C ARG A 170 8.72 -4.73 16.63
N LEU A 171 8.93 -5.88 15.99
CA LEU A 171 8.10 -6.37 14.87
C LEU A 171 6.62 -6.48 15.22
N ARG A 172 6.26 -6.92 16.43
CA ARG A 172 4.84 -6.97 16.86
C ARG A 172 4.18 -5.60 16.82
N LEU A 173 4.92 -4.54 17.19
CA LEU A 173 4.39 -3.18 17.17
C LEU A 173 4.19 -2.73 15.72
N ILE A 174 5.18 -2.92 14.85
CA ILE A 174 5.09 -2.58 13.41
C ILE A 174 3.88 -3.26 12.75
N ARG A 175 3.66 -4.55 13.05
CA ARG A 175 2.56 -5.34 12.49
C ARG A 175 1.19 -4.81 12.96
N TRP A 176 1.06 -4.48 14.24
CA TRP A 176 -0.15 -3.84 14.79
C TRP A 176 -0.40 -2.46 14.18
N THR A 177 0.66 -1.66 14.04
CA THR A 177 0.60 -0.35 13.38
C THR A 177 0.20 -0.47 11.91
N GLY A 178 0.58 -1.55 11.23
CA GLY A 178 0.11 -1.93 9.89
C GLY A 178 -1.41 -1.97 9.81
N GLY A 179 -2.04 -2.80 10.65
CA GLY A 179 -3.50 -2.88 10.73
C GLY A 179 -4.16 -1.54 11.09
N TRP A 180 -3.60 -0.82 12.06
CA TRP A 180 -4.10 0.50 12.46
C TRP A 180 -4.06 1.52 11.32
N THR A 181 -2.96 1.53 10.55
CA THR A 181 -2.78 2.45 9.42
C THR A 181 -3.74 2.14 8.29
N ILE A 182 -3.99 0.86 8.00
CA ILE A 182 -4.98 0.43 7.00
C ILE A 182 -6.37 0.93 7.39
N LEU A 183 -6.77 0.74 8.66
CA LEU A 183 -8.03 1.28 9.18
C LEU A 183 -8.09 2.81 9.05
N GLY A 184 -6.99 3.50 9.35
CA GLY A 184 -6.88 4.94 9.16
C GLY A 184 -7.07 5.40 7.72
N VAL A 185 -6.50 4.68 6.74
CA VAL A 185 -6.68 4.99 5.32
C VAL A 185 -8.11 4.70 4.86
N ILE A 186 -8.73 3.62 5.35
CA ILE A 186 -10.14 3.32 5.07
C ILE A 186 -11.03 4.43 5.62
N LEU A 187 -10.80 4.86 6.86
CA LEU A 187 -11.52 5.97 7.47
C LEU A 187 -11.29 7.28 6.70
N ASN A 188 -10.07 7.54 6.23
CA ASN A 188 -9.79 8.69 5.37
C ASN A 188 -10.60 8.65 4.06
N ARG A 189 -10.72 7.47 3.43
CA ARG A 189 -11.55 7.29 2.23
C ARG A 189 -13.04 7.46 2.54
N LEU A 190 -13.54 6.87 3.62
CA LEU A 190 -14.94 7.05 4.04
C LEU A 190 -15.23 8.50 4.40
N ASN A 191 -14.27 9.20 5.02
CA ASN A 191 -14.41 10.61 5.36
C ASN A 191 -14.55 11.45 4.09
N VAL A 192 -13.69 11.26 3.09
CA VAL A 192 -13.78 12.03 1.83
C VAL A 192 -15.01 11.64 1.00
N CYS A 193 -15.34 10.35 0.92
CA CYS A 193 -16.41 9.85 0.04
C CYS A 193 -17.83 9.96 0.64
N ASN A 194 -18.00 9.89 1.95
CA ASN A 194 -19.31 9.77 2.60
C ASN A 194 -19.56 10.89 3.62
N ILE A 195 -18.58 11.25 4.46
CA ILE A 195 -18.80 12.23 5.55
C ILE A 195 -18.61 13.67 5.07
N ALA A 196 -17.62 13.92 4.22
CA ALA A 196 -17.34 15.22 3.63
C ALA A 196 -18.18 15.46 2.37
N PHE A 197 -18.55 14.40 1.66
CA PHE A 197 -19.51 14.45 0.56
C PHE A 197 -20.92 14.59 1.17
N ASN A 198 -21.66 15.63 0.77
CA ASN A 198 -23.05 15.88 1.24
C ASN A 198 -23.20 16.51 2.65
N TRP A 199 -22.25 17.37 3.05
CA TRP A 199 -22.32 18.17 4.29
C TRP A 199 -23.63 18.98 4.49
N HIS A 200 -24.23 19.42 3.40
CA HIS A 200 -25.38 20.33 3.37
C HIS A 200 -26.71 19.66 3.74
N LEU A 201 -26.74 18.32 3.87
CA LEU A 201 -27.98 17.60 4.17
C LEU A 201 -28.10 17.22 5.65
N PRO A 202 -29.32 17.30 6.24
CA PRO A 202 -29.58 16.86 7.60
C PRO A 202 -29.14 15.42 7.82
N SER A 203 -28.77 15.08 9.06
CA SER A 203 -28.29 13.75 9.47
C SER A 203 -29.21 12.58 9.10
N SER A 204 -30.48 12.85 8.75
CA SER A 204 -31.49 11.89 8.29
C SER A 204 -31.37 11.48 6.81
N GLU A 205 -30.69 12.27 5.97
CA GLU A 205 -30.48 11.99 4.53
C GLU A 205 -29.01 11.65 4.21
N ARG A 206 -28.16 11.54 5.25
CA ARG A 206 -26.80 11.02 5.09
C ARG A 206 -26.88 9.55 4.73
N TYR A 207 -26.16 9.19 3.67
CA TYR A 207 -26.09 7.82 3.17
C TYR A 207 -25.52 6.89 4.23
N PHE A 208 -26.39 6.16 4.92
CA PHE A 208 -25.99 5.03 5.72
C PHE A 208 -25.93 3.81 4.80
N PRO A 209 -24.76 3.13 4.71
CA PRO A 209 -24.62 1.97 3.86
C PRO A 209 -25.67 0.93 4.26
N HIS A 210 -26.44 0.45 3.28
CA HIS A 210 -27.43 -0.58 3.54
C HIS A 210 -26.72 -1.85 4.01
N TRP A 211 -27.38 -2.65 4.86
CA TRP A 211 -26.79 -3.87 5.42
C TRP A 211 -26.24 -4.83 4.34
N MET A 212 -26.85 -4.82 3.15
CA MET A 212 -26.39 -5.59 2.00
C MET A 212 -25.05 -5.09 1.42
N GLU A 213 -24.74 -3.80 1.46
CA GLU A 213 -23.45 -3.27 0.99
C GLU A 213 -22.30 -3.70 1.90
N ILE A 214 -22.57 -3.72 3.21
CA ILE A 214 -21.64 -4.25 4.20
C ILE A 214 -21.39 -5.73 3.90
N PHE A 215 -22.45 -6.50 3.64
CA PHE A 215 -22.33 -7.91 3.30
C PHE A 215 -21.54 -8.14 2.01
N ILE A 216 -21.80 -7.37 0.94
CA ILE A 216 -21.06 -7.44 -0.32
C ILE A 216 -19.58 -7.11 -0.10
N THR A 217 -19.28 -6.11 0.74
CA THR A 217 -17.89 -5.74 1.06
C THR A 217 -17.17 -6.88 1.78
N ILE A 218 -17.81 -7.49 2.79
CA ILE A 218 -17.26 -8.64 3.52
C ILE A 218 -17.09 -9.84 2.58
N PHE A 219 -18.05 -10.08 1.70
CA PHE A 219 -17.98 -11.16 0.71
C PHE A 219 -16.78 -10.99 -0.24
N LEU A 220 -16.61 -9.79 -0.81
CA LEU A 220 -15.49 -9.49 -1.71
C LEU A 220 -14.13 -9.62 -0.99
N LEU A 221 -14.02 -9.12 0.25
CA LEU A 221 -12.82 -9.30 1.07
C LEU A 221 -12.52 -10.78 1.34
N THR A 222 -13.56 -11.56 1.67
CA THR A 222 -13.43 -13.00 1.92
C THR A 222 -12.97 -13.74 0.67
N CYS A 223 -13.57 -13.44 -0.49
CA CYS A 223 -13.13 -13.99 -1.78
C CYS A 223 -11.66 -13.64 -2.07
N GLY A 224 -11.25 -12.39 -1.85
CA GLY A 224 -9.85 -11.97 -2.01
C GLY A 224 -8.89 -12.78 -1.13
N LEU A 225 -9.24 -12.98 0.15
CA LEU A 225 -8.43 -13.79 1.07
C LEU A 225 -8.37 -15.28 0.65
N ILE A 226 -9.47 -15.83 0.13
CA ILE A 226 -9.50 -17.22 -0.37
C ILE A 226 -8.59 -17.37 -1.59
N VAL A 227 -8.68 -16.45 -2.56
CA VAL A 227 -7.83 -16.45 -3.76
C VAL A 227 -6.36 -16.30 -3.37
N PHE A 228 -6.05 -15.37 -2.46
CA PHE A 228 -4.69 -15.20 -1.94
C PHE A 228 -4.17 -16.48 -1.28
N ARG A 229 -4.98 -17.11 -0.40
CA ARG A 229 -4.63 -18.39 0.23
C ARG A 229 -4.42 -19.50 -0.80
N PHE A 230 -5.25 -19.55 -1.84
CA PHE A 230 -5.14 -20.53 -2.92
C PHE A 230 -3.80 -20.38 -3.68
N ILE A 231 -3.44 -19.15 -4.05
CA ILE A 231 -2.18 -18.82 -4.74
C ILE A 231 -0.97 -19.22 -3.88
N VAL A 232 -0.92 -18.77 -2.62
CA VAL A 232 0.20 -19.04 -1.71
C VAL A 232 0.36 -20.53 -1.40
N THR A 233 -0.72 -21.30 -1.43
CA THR A 233 -0.67 -22.77 -1.19
C THR A 233 -0.22 -23.55 -2.42
N ARG A 234 -0.50 -23.06 -3.64
CA ARG A 234 -0.26 -23.78 -4.90
C ARG A 234 1.03 -23.36 -5.63
N MET A 235 1.53 -22.16 -5.39
CA MET A 235 2.78 -21.67 -6.02
C MET A 235 3.93 -21.62 -5.00
N PRO A 236 5.16 -22.02 -5.38
CA PRO A 236 6.34 -21.91 -4.52
C PRO A 236 6.80 -20.44 -4.43
N ILE A 237 6.04 -19.62 -3.70
CA ILE A 237 6.33 -18.19 -3.45
C ILE A 237 7.11 -18.05 -2.13
N LEU A 238 6.96 -19.02 -1.22
CA LEU A 238 7.59 -19.00 0.11
C LEU A 238 8.79 -19.96 0.26
N TYR A 239 9.11 -20.76 -0.76
CA TYR A 239 10.22 -21.73 -0.74
C TYR A 239 11.03 -21.58 -2.03
N SER A 240 12.34 -21.41 -1.91
CA SER A 240 13.24 -21.57 -3.04
C SER A 240 13.15 -23.01 -3.55
N HIS A 241 12.88 -23.19 -4.84
CA HIS A 241 12.88 -24.53 -5.44
C HIS A 241 14.31 -25.08 -5.34
N PRO A 242 14.53 -26.33 -4.91
CA PRO A 242 15.88 -26.89 -4.73
C PRO A 242 16.75 -26.86 -6.00
N ASP A 243 16.13 -26.74 -7.18
CA ASP A 243 16.81 -26.70 -8.49
C ASP A 243 17.24 -25.29 -8.94
N TYR A 244 16.77 -24.23 -8.27
CA TYR A 244 17.17 -22.85 -8.53
C TYR A 244 17.42 -22.15 -7.20
N LYS A 245 18.64 -22.37 -6.66
CA LYS A 245 19.19 -21.45 -5.66
C LYS A 245 19.38 -20.11 -6.33
N ASP A 246 18.79 -19.07 -5.76
CA ASP A 246 19.00 -17.68 -6.17
C ASP A 246 20.51 -17.38 -6.14
N THR A 247 21.16 -17.51 -7.29
CA THR A 247 22.47 -16.91 -7.53
C THR A 247 22.22 -15.41 -7.58
N HIS A 248 22.20 -14.78 -6.41
CA HIS A 248 22.40 -13.36 -6.28
C HIS A 248 23.72 -13.00 -7.00
N PHE A 249 23.59 -12.23 -8.07
CA PHE A 249 24.68 -11.46 -8.66
C PHE A 249 24.50 -10.00 -8.25
#